data_AF-A0A6A6DJ43-F1
#
_entry.id   AF-A0A6A6DJ43-F1
#
_cell.length_a   1.000
_cell.length_b   1.000
_cell.length_c   1.000
_cell.angle_alpha   90.00
_cell.angle_beta   90.00
_cell.angle_gamma   90.00
#
_symmetry.space_group_name_H-M   'P 1'
#
loop_
_entity.id
_entity.type
_entity.pdbx_description
1 polymer ?
#
loop_
_entity_poly.entity_id
_entity_poly.type
_entity_poly.pdbx_seq_one_letter_code
_entity_poly.pdbx_strand_id
1 'polypeptide(L)'
;MRKVYADTGIDPAETGYLEFHGTETATGDPIETIAVGNIFGDKGFHIGSIKPNVGHAGGASGINSLIKAVLCSKKRPFPRKSSLTTRTGRFLLPRRSSRSPSNQSCGRKTAQSESQSNSFGIGGTNANVIIDSLEQVRPDLANSTTEGKTRLVPLSANTQESLKKHTSNIIEYLVSRPEKAADMAYTLAARREHLT
;
A
#
# COMPACT_ATOMS: atom_id res chain seq x y z
N MET A 1 17.31 0.60 8.85
CA MET A 1 16.15 0.44 9.77
C MET A 1 16.26 1.27 11.05
N ARG A 2 17.09 0.96 12.06
CA ARG A 2 17.14 1.74 13.32
C ARG A 2 17.23 3.26 13.12
N LYS A 3 18.07 3.68 12.17
CA LYS A 3 18.20 5.10 11.80
C LYS A 3 16.88 5.75 11.37
N VAL A 4 16.04 5.09 10.56
CA VAL A 4 14.79 5.72 10.10
C VAL A 4 13.80 5.93 11.26
N TYR A 5 13.72 4.98 12.19
CA TYR A 5 12.90 5.15 13.40
C TYR A 5 13.44 6.25 14.33
N ALA A 6 14.77 6.33 14.48
CA ALA A 6 15.39 7.39 15.26
C ALA A 6 15.17 8.78 14.63
N ASP A 7 15.26 8.88 13.30
CA ASP A 7 15.07 10.13 12.56
C ASP A 7 13.60 10.59 12.57
N THR A 8 12.63 9.66 12.58
CA THR A 8 11.19 9.99 12.58
C THR A 8 10.58 10.10 13.98
N GLY A 9 11.22 9.52 15.01
CA GLY A 9 10.67 9.44 16.36
C GLY A 9 9.51 8.43 16.52
N ILE A 10 9.21 7.64 15.48
CA ILE A 10 8.17 6.60 15.51
C ILE A 10 8.68 5.40 16.31
N ASP A 11 7.86 4.85 17.21
CA ASP A 11 8.19 3.60 17.89
C ASP A 11 8.03 2.43 16.88
N PRO A 12 9.05 1.57 16.67
CA PRO A 12 8.90 0.33 15.90
C PRO A 12 7.67 -0.51 16.29
N ALA A 13 7.19 -0.40 17.53
CA ALA A 13 5.95 -1.01 18.00
C ALA A 13 4.70 -0.63 17.18
N GLU A 14 4.69 0.54 16.56
CA GLU A 14 3.55 1.08 15.83
C GLU A 14 3.42 0.52 14.41
N THR A 15 4.44 -0.23 13.96
CA THR A 15 4.47 -0.87 12.64
C THR A 15 3.61 -2.13 12.64
N GLY A 16 2.51 -2.08 11.88
CA GLY A 16 1.61 -3.21 11.70
C GLY A 16 1.98 -4.09 10.51
N TYR A 17 2.70 -3.54 9.53
CA TYR A 17 3.10 -4.25 8.31
C TYR A 17 4.52 -3.90 7.86
N LEU A 18 5.30 -4.91 7.49
CA LEU A 18 6.64 -4.77 6.93
C LEU A 18 6.73 -5.50 5.58
N GLU A 19 6.97 -4.72 4.52
CA GLU A 19 7.29 -5.20 3.19
C GLU A 19 8.81 -5.42 3.09
N PHE A 20 9.20 -6.68 3.04
CA PHE A 20 10.59 -7.12 2.93
C PHE A 20 11.19 -6.76 1.57
N HIS A 21 12.53 -6.66 1.54
CA HIS A 21 13.27 -6.77 0.30
C HIS A 21 13.06 -8.15 -0.31
N GLY A 22 13.17 -9.23 0.47
CA GLY A 22 12.60 -10.56 0.18
C GLY A 22 12.83 -11.05 -1.24
N THR A 23 14.09 -11.28 -1.60
CA THR A 23 14.53 -11.80 -2.91
C THR A 23 14.48 -13.32 -2.99
N GLU A 24 14.01 -14.00 -1.94
CA GLU A 24 13.96 -15.46 -1.84
C GLU A 24 15.34 -16.12 -1.95
N THR A 25 16.38 -15.39 -1.52
CA THR A 25 17.76 -15.90 -1.55
C THR A 25 18.07 -16.67 -0.28
N ALA A 26 18.81 -17.78 -0.42
CA ALA A 26 19.17 -18.64 0.71
C ALA A 26 19.98 -17.90 1.79
N THR A 27 20.72 -16.86 1.41
CA THR A 27 21.55 -16.06 2.33
C THR A 27 20.88 -14.75 2.73
N GLY A 28 20.27 -14.03 1.79
CA GLY A 28 19.72 -12.70 2.05
C GLY A 28 18.48 -12.72 2.93
N ASP A 29 17.55 -13.65 2.69
CA ASP A 29 16.29 -13.71 3.43
C ASP A 29 16.50 -14.03 4.94
N PRO A 30 17.39 -14.97 5.33
CA PRO A 30 17.75 -15.13 6.75
C PRO A 30 18.36 -13.88 7.38
N ILE A 31 19.25 -13.18 6.68
CA ILE A 31 19.88 -11.95 7.18
C ILE A 31 18.84 -10.86 7.41
N GLU A 32 17.94 -10.65 6.45
CA GLU A 32 16.84 -9.69 6.58
C GLU A 32 15.93 -10.06 7.76
N THR A 33 15.59 -11.33 7.92
CA THR A 33 14.76 -11.83 9.03
C THR A 33 15.40 -11.55 10.39
N ILE A 34 16.70 -11.80 10.53
CA ILE A 34 17.45 -11.52 11.78
C ILE A 34 17.48 -10.02 12.06
N ALA A 35 17.76 -9.20 11.03
CA ALA A 35 17.80 -7.74 11.18
C ALA A 35 16.46 -7.16 11.65
N VAL A 36 15.35 -7.70 11.14
CA VAL A 36 13.99 -7.36 11.53
C VAL A 36 13.70 -7.81 12.97
N GLY A 37 14.03 -9.07 13.31
CA GLY A 37 13.86 -9.59 14.67
C GLY A 37 14.60 -8.75 15.73
N ASN A 38 15.79 -8.26 15.41
CA ASN A 38 16.61 -7.41 16.30
C ASN A 38 16.03 -6.01 16.55
N ILE A 39 14.99 -5.60 15.82
CA ILE A 39 14.38 -4.26 15.91
C ILE A 39 12.98 -4.34 16.50
N PHE A 40 12.18 -5.29 16.02
CA PHE A 40 10.78 -5.41 16.45
C PHE A 40 10.58 -6.40 17.60
N GLY A 41 11.57 -7.27 17.86
CA GLY A 41 11.46 -8.32 18.87
C GLY A 41 10.29 -9.27 18.59
N ASP A 42 9.61 -9.71 19.66
CA ASP A 42 8.49 -10.64 19.60
C ASP A 42 7.12 -9.97 19.36
N LYS A 43 7.09 -8.68 19.01
CA LYS A 43 5.83 -7.97 18.74
C LYS A 43 5.13 -8.57 17.53
N GLY A 44 3.80 -8.62 17.56
CA GLY A 44 3.00 -9.13 16.46
C GLY A 44 2.88 -8.09 15.34
N PHE A 45 3.52 -8.33 14.21
CA PHE A 45 3.37 -7.54 12.98
C PHE A 45 3.28 -8.47 11.78
N HIS A 46 2.78 -7.95 10.66
CA HIS A 46 2.66 -8.71 9.42
C HIS A 46 3.87 -8.49 8.53
N ILE A 47 4.32 -9.54 7.85
CA ILE A 47 5.42 -9.48 6.87
C ILE A 47 4.92 -9.95 5.52
N GLY A 48 5.40 -9.34 4.44
CA GLY A 48 5.31 -9.90 3.10
C GLY A 48 6.39 -9.39 2.16
N SER A 49 6.35 -9.89 0.92
CA SER A 49 7.12 -9.37 -0.23
C SER A 49 6.19 -9.35 -1.45
N ILE A 50 6.32 -8.35 -2.32
CA ILE A 50 5.61 -8.26 -3.60
C ILE A 50 6.30 -9.11 -4.69
N LYS A 51 7.58 -9.44 -4.52
CA LYS A 51 8.39 -10.12 -5.52
C LYS A 51 7.87 -11.50 -5.93
N PRO A 52 7.25 -12.31 -5.05
CA PRO A 52 6.59 -13.55 -5.47
C PRO A 52 5.40 -13.34 -6.43
N ASN A 53 4.82 -12.14 -6.47
CA ASN A 53 3.66 -11.84 -7.30
C ASN A 53 4.03 -11.19 -8.64
N VAL A 54 5.09 -10.36 -8.67
CA VAL A 54 5.46 -9.56 -9.84
C VAL A 54 6.92 -9.76 -10.29
N GLY A 55 7.66 -10.65 -9.63
CA GLY A 55 9.08 -10.85 -9.85
C GLY A 55 9.97 -9.77 -9.24
N HIS A 56 11.28 -9.91 -9.46
CA HIS A 56 12.26 -8.88 -9.09
C HIS A 56 12.41 -7.87 -10.23
N ALA A 57 11.78 -6.71 -10.10
CA ALA A 57 11.72 -5.68 -11.13
C ALA A 57 12.99 -4.79 -11.24
N GLY A 58 14.16 -5.30 -10.81
CA GLY A 58 15.42 -4.55 -10.81
C GLY A 58 15.28 -3.18 -10.15
N GLY A 59 15.60 -2.11 -10.89
CA GLY A 59 15.50 -0.72 -10.45
C GLY A 59 14.09 -0.28 -9.99
N ALA A 60 13.02 -0.95 -10.45
CA ALA A 60 11.64 -0.67 -10.04
C ALA A 60 11.20 -1.47 -8.79
N SER A 61 12.07 -2.30 -8.22
CA SER A 61 11.70 -3.14 -7.07
C SER A 61 11.29 -2.33 -5.85
N GLY A 62 11.97 -1.20 -5.60
CA GLY A 62 11.67 -0.32 -4.47
C GLY A 62 10.26 0.29 -4.57
N ILE A 63 9.88 0.81 -5.74
CA ILE A 63 8.57 1.44 -5.93
C ILE A 63 7.43 0.40 -5.87
N ASN A 64 7.63 -0.82 -6.38
CA ASN A 64 6.64 -1.90 -6.27
C ASN A 64 6.36 -2.26 -4.80
N SER A 65 7.43 -2.40 -4.00
CA SER A 65 7.31 -2.67 -2.56
C SER A 65 6.66 -1.50 -1.83
N LEU A 66 7.01 -0.26 -2.16
CA LEU A 66 6.39 0.94 -1.58
C LEU A 66 4.89 1.02 -1.89
N ILE A 67 4.47 0.79 -3.15
CA ILE A 67 3.05 0.79 -3.54
C ILE A 67 2.26 -0.23 -2.72
N LYS A 68 2.78 -1.46 -2.58
CA LYS A 68 2.13 -2.49 -1.77
C LYS A 68 2.06 -2.08 -0.29
N ALA A 69 3.15 -1.55 0.27
CA ALA A 69 3.18 -1.12 1.66
C ALA A 69 2.17 0.01 1.94
N VAL A 70 2.01 0.97 1.03
CA VAL A 70 0.97 2.03 1.13
C VAL A 70 -0.44 1.45 1.04
N LEU A 71 -0.67 0.50 0.13
CA LEU A 71 -1.95 -0.19 0.01
C LEU A 71 -2.27 -1.04 1.25
N CYS A 72 -1.25 -1.56 1.93
CA CYS A 72 -1.36 -2.32 3.18
C CYS A 72 -1.56 -1.42 4.42
N SER A 73 -1.06 -0.16 4.43
CA SER A 73 -1.26 0.80 5.53
C SER A 73 -2.66 1.41 5.56
N LYS A 74 -3.31 1.61 4.39
CA LYS A 74 -4.70 2.06 4.36
C LYS A 74 -5.59 0.99 4.99
N LYS A 75 -6.40 1.34 5.99
CA LYS A 75 -7.42 0.49 6.65
C LYS A 75 -8.54 -0.02 5.72
N ARG A 76 -8.29 -0.08 4.41
CA ARG A 76 -9.17 -0.67 3.43
C ARG A 76 -8.86 -2.16 3.35
N PRO A 77 -9.82 -3.06 3.62
CA PRO A 77 -9.63 -4.46 3.28
C PRO A 77 -9.32 -4.52 1.78
N PHE A 78 -8.13 -5.01 1.45
CA PHE A 78 -7.77 -5.29 0.07
C PHE A 78 -8.89 -6.15 -0.54
N PRO A 79 -9.44 -5.80 -1.72
CA PRO A 79 -10.52 -6.58 -2.30
C PRO A 79 -10.05 -8.03 -2.42
N ARG A 80 -10.84 -8.95 -1.85
CA ARG A 80 -10.61 -10.41 -1.78
C ARG A 80 -10.31 -11.09 -3.12
N LYS A 81 -10.41 -10.37 -4.24
CA LYS A 81 -10.27 -10.87 -5.61
C LYS A 81 -9.02 -10.31 -6.31
N SER A 82 -7.92 -10.23 -5.60
CA SER A 82 -6.63 -10.20 -6.26
C SER A 82 -5.86 -11.42 -5.78
N SER A 83 -5.43 -12.21 -6.75
CA SER A 83 -4.43 -13.28 -6.66
C SER A 83 -3.05 -12.77 -6.20
N LEU A 84 -3.03 -11.74 -5.35
CA LEU A 84 -1.91 -11.44 -4.46
C LEU A 84 -1.90 -12.51 -3.36
N THR A 85 -1.67 -13.76 -3.76
CA THR A 85 -1.22 -14.82 -2.89
C THR A 85 0.09 -14.29 -2.30
N THR A 86 0.02 -13.76 -1.08
CA THR A 86 1.22 -13.50 -0.31
C THR A 86 1.70 -14.89 0.07
N ARG A 87 2.47 -15.52 -0.82
CA ARG A 87 3.16 -16.77 -0.47
C ARG A 87 4.06 -16.35 0.67
N THR A 88 3.72 -16.79 1.87
CA THR A 88 4.56 -16.61 3.04
C THR A 88 5.84 -17.35 2.72
N GLY A 89 6.82 -16.59 2.22
CA GLY A 89 8.20 -17.03 2.14
C GLY A 89 8.58 -17.62 3.48
N ARG A 90 9.57 -18.51 3.46
CA ARG A 90 10.06 -19.31 4.59
C ARG A 90 10.77 -18.42 5.64
N PHE A 91 10.14 -17.32 6.04
CA PHE A 91 10.62 -16.41 7.06
C PHE A 91 10.47 -17.13 8.39
N LEU A 92 11.56 -17.74 8.83
CA LEU A 92 11.73 -18.31 10.16
C LEU A 92 11.83 -17.16 11.16
N LEU A 93 10.75 -16.41 11.32
CA LEU A 93 10.58 -15.61 12.52
C LEU A 93 10.41 -16.55 13.72
N PRO A 94 10.83 -16.14 14.93
CA PRO A 94 10.46 -16.83 16.16
C PRO A 94 8.96 -17.14 16.14
N ARG A 95 8.58 -18.40 16.46
CA ARG A 95 7.24 -19.02 16.29
C ARG A 95 6.02 -18.22 16.78
N ARG A 96 6.20 -17.08 17.45
CA ARG A 96 5.14 -16.22 17.99
C ARG A 96 5.06 -14.81 17.38
N SER A 97 6.07 -14.33 16.65
CA SER A 97 6.08 -12.97 16.08
C SER A 97 5.47 -12.90 14.67
N SER A 98 5.39 -14.02 13.95
CA SER A 98 4.70 -14.09 12.66
C SER A 98 3.31 -14.69 12.80
N ARG A 99 2.27 -13.87 12.67
CA ARG A 99 1.02 -14.39 12.12
C ARG A 99 1.22 -14.53 10.63
N SER A 100 1.53 -15.75 10.19
CA SER A 100 1.48 -16.14 8.79
C SER A 100 0.17 -15.61 8.19
N PRO A 101 0.20 -14.72 7.18
CA PRO A 101 -1.01 -14.27 6.51
C PRO A 101 -1.57 -15.41 5.64
N SER A 102 -2.06 -16.47 6.28
CA SER A 102 -2.98 -17.40 5.65
C SER A 102 -4.28 -16.63 5.40
N ASN A 103 -4.47 -16.21 4.15
CA ASN A 103 -5.70 -15.55 3.64
C ASN A 103 -6.10 -14.22 4.30
N GLN A 104 -5.23 -13.57 5.09
CA GLN A 104 -5.56 -12.30 5.74
C GLN A 104 -4.97 -11.14 4.94
N SER A 105 -5.86 -10.32 4.37
CA SER A 105 -5.55 -9.01 3.81
C SER A 105 -4.69 -8.21 4.79
N CYS A 106 -3.64 -7.54 4.29
CA CYS A 106 -2.76 -6.64 5.06
C CYS A 106 -3.48 -5.65 6.00
N GLY A 107 -4.75 -5.33 5.77
CA GLY A 107 -5.51 -4.34 6.52
C GLY A 107 -6.48 -4.95 7.54
N ARG A 108 -6.01 -5.76 8.51
CA ARG A 108 -6.82 -5.91 9.73
C ARG A 108 -6.76 -4.59 10.50
N LYS A 109 -7.85 -4.22 11.19
CA LYS A 109 -7.91 -3.10 12.13
C LYS A 109 -6.96 -3.35 13.31
N THR A 110 -5.67 -3.32 13.09
CA THR A 110 -4.68 -3.20 14.16
C THR A 110 -4.67 -1.74 14.61
N ALA A 111 -4.46 -1.50 15.90
CA ALA A 111 -4.20 -0.16 16.41
C ALA A 111 -2.94 0.46 15.75
N GLN A 112 -2.03 -0.41 15.30
CA GLN A 112 -0.86 -0.11 14.48
C GLN A 112 -1.28 0.32 13.06
N SER A 113 -0.92 1.54 12.69
CA SER A 113 -1.31 2.17 11.42
C SER A 113 -0.13 2.32 10.44
N GLU A 114 1.09 2.09 10.93
CA GLU A 114 2.31 2.27 10.18
C GLU A 114 2.65 1.05 9.35
N SER A 115 3.15 1.27 8.14
CA SER A 115 3.84 0.24 7.37
C SER A 115 5.26 0.64 7.05
N GLN A 116 6.15 -0.34 6.89
CA GLN A 116 7.52 -0.12 6.47
C GLN A 116 7.81 -0.89 5.18
N SER A 117 8.70 -0.37 4.35
CA SER A 117 9.27 -1.07 3.21
C SER A 117 10.80 -1.05 3.22
N ASN A 118 11.40 -2.21 2.95
CA ASN A 118 12.85 -2.41 2.80
C ASN A 118 13.23 -2.60 1.33
N SER A 119 14.36 -2.00 0.92
CA SER A 119 14.97 -2.27 -0.38
C SER A 119 16.49 -2.25 -0.28
N PHE A 120 17.14 -3.35 -0.66
CA PHE A 120 18.59 -3.53 -0.59
C PHE A 120 19.18 -3.67 -2.00
N GLY A 121 20.08 -2.78 -2.37
CA GLY A 121 20.79 -2.85 -3.64
C GLY A 121 21.99 -3.78 -3.57
N ILE A 122 22.28 -4.48 -4.67
CA ILE A 122 23.45 -5.37 -4.76
C ILE A 122 24.79 -4.63 -4.51
N GLY A 123 24.84 -3.33 -4.80
CA GLY A 123 25.98 -2.45 -4.50
C GLY A 123 26.11 -2.04 -3.02
N GLY A 124 25.30 -2.60 -2.12
CA GLY A 124 25.36 -2.35 -0.68
C GLY A 124 24.59 -1.11 -0.20
N THR A 125 24.00 -0.33 -1.11
CA THR A 125 23.13 0.80 -0.74
C THR A 125 21.75 0.30 -0.31
N ASN A 126 21.31 0.71 0.87
CA ASN A 126 20.07 0.23 1.50
C ASN A 126 19.10 1.38 1.75
N ALA A 127 17.82 1.17 1.42
CA ALA A 127 16.74 2.12 1.67
C ALA A 127 15.69 1.49 2.59
N ASN A 128 15.15 2.30 3.50
CA ASN A 128 14.07 1.93 4.42
C ASN A 128 13.10 3.10 4.49
N VAL A 129 11.80 2.84 4.33
CA VAL A 129 10.76 3.87 4.35
C VAL A 129 9.67 3.46 5.31
N ILE A 130 9.24 4.38 6.18
CA ILE A 130 8.06 4.24 7.06
C ILE A 130 6.92 5.05 6.43
N ILE A 131 5.71 4.50 6.47
CA ILE A 131 4.51 5.03 5.83
C ILE A 131 3.42 5.11 6.90
N ASP A 132 3.01 6.35 7.19
CA ASP A 132 1.97 6.68 8.15
C ASP A 132 0.58 6.73 7.51
N SER A 133 -0.42 6.28 8.26
CA SER A 133 -1.82 6.39 7.89
C SER A 133 -2.35 7.78 8.16
N LEU A 134 -2.48 8.56 7.08
CA LEU A 134 -3.11 9.88 7.02
C LEU A 134 -4.52 10.00 7.63
N GLU A 135 -5.20 8.91 8.01
CA GLU A 135 -6.54 8.94 8.62
C GLU A 135 -6.59 9.71 9.95
N GLN A 136 -5.47 9.87 10.65
CA GLN A 136 -5.42 10.71 11.85
C GLN A 136 -5.46 12.22 11.54
N VAL A 137 -5.18 12.63 10.30
CA VAL A 137 -4.88 14.02 9.98
C VAL A 137 -6.13 14.86 9.66
N ARG A 138 -7.24 14.28 9.19
CA ARG A 138 -8.46 15.05 8.79
C ARG A 138 -9.79 14.28 8.90
N PRO A 139 -10.37 14.11 10.10
CA PRO A 139 -11.70 13.50 10.27
C PRO A 139 -12.84 14.30 9.60
N ASP A 140 -12.67 15.61 9.42
CA ASP A 140 -13.74 16.53 8.99
C ASP A 140 -14.16 16.38 7.52
N LEU A 141 -13.33 15.74 6.68
CA LEU A 141 -13.62 15.55 5.26
C LEU A 141 -14.61 14.41 4.98
N ALA A 142 -14.91 13.57 5.98
CA ALA A 142 -15.75 12.38 5.80
C ALA A 142 -17.26 12.70 5.70
N ASN A 143 -17.71 13.88 6.13
CA ASN A 143 -19.12 14.16 6.39
C ASN A 143 -19.75 15.28 5.53
N SER A 144 -19.16 15.64 4.39
CA SER A 144 -19.80 16.58 3.46
C SER A 144 -20.91 15.89 2.67
N THR A 145 -22.14 15.90 3.19
CA THR A 145 -23.33 15.43 2.45
C THR A 145 -23.67 16.38 1.32
N THR A 146 -23.58 15.91 0.08
CA THR A 146 -23.94 16.68 -1.13
C THR A 146 -25.07 16.05 -1.94
N GLU A 147 -25.99 15.35 -1.27
CA GLU A 147 -27.12 14.69 -1.93
C GLU A 147 -28.04 15.70 -2.64
N GLY A 148 -28.61 15.29 -3.77
CA GLY A 148 -29.69 16.00 -4.46
C GLY A 148 -29.28 17.15 -5.41
N LYS A 149 -27.99 17.40 -5.66
CA LYS A 149 -27.56 18.45 -6.59
C LYS A 149 -27.04 17.88 -7.91
N THR A 150 -27.49 18.44 -9.04
CA THR A 150 -26.92 18.18 -10.37
C THR A 150 -25.43 18.54 -10.39
N ARG A 151 -24.63 17.74 -11.09
CA ARG A 151 -23.18 17.90 -11.24
C ARG A 151 -22.79 17.85 -12.70
N LEU A 152 -21.89 18.75 -13.08
CA LEU A 152 -21.20 18.66 -14.36
C LEU A 152 -20.06 17.66 -14.22
N VAL A 153 -20.00 16.68 -15.12
CA VAL A 153 -18.93 15.69 -15.20
C VAL A 153 -18.25 15.85 -16.56
N PRO A 154 -17.27 16.77 -16.68
CA PRO A 154 -16.57 16.96 -17.95
C PRO A 154 -15.68 15.76 -18.24
N LEU A 155 -15.67 15.31 -19.49
CA LEU A 155 -14.85 14.21 -19.97
C LEU A 155 -14.15 14.66 -21.24
N SER A 156 -12.86 14.39 -21.32
CA SER A 156 -12.03 14.69 -22.49
C SER A 156 -10.94 13.64 -22.65
N ALA A 157 -10.53 13.38 -23.89
CA ALA A 157 -9.38 12.55 -24.22
C ALA A 157 -8.89 12.89 -25.63
N ASN A 158 -7.61 12.63 -25.92
CA ASN A 158 -7.00 12.92 -27.23
C ASN A 158 -7.56 12.09 -28.41
N THR A 159 -8.34 11.03 -28.14
CA THR A 159 -8.95 10.21 -29.18
C THR A 159 -10.34 9.77 -28.77
N GLN A 160 -11.22 9.57 -29.76
CA GLN A 160 -12.58 9.08 -29.54
C GLN A 160 -12.61 7.71 -28.83
N GLU A 161 -11.64 6.85 -29.13
CA GLU A 161 -11.51 5.53 -28.47
C GLU A 161 -11.15 5.69 -26.99
N SER A 162 -10.18 6.55 -26.68
CA SER A 162 -9.77 6.83 -25.30
C SER A 162 -10.91 7.49 -24.51
N LEU A 163 -11.69 8.38 -25.15
CA LEU A 163 -12.86 8.99 -24.53
C LEU A 163 -13.89 7.93 -24.17
N LYS A 164 -14.24 7.03 -25.10
CA LYS A 164 -15.17 5.92 -24.84
C LYS A 164 -14.70 5.04 -23.67
N LYS A 165 -13.42 4.64 -23.67
CA LYS A 165 -12.85 3.82 -22.59
C LYS A 165 -12.84 4.55 -21.25
N HIS A 166 -12.47 5.83 -21.24
CA HIS A 166 -12.44 6.64 -20.03
C HIS A 166 -13.84 6.80 -19.43
N THR A 167 -14.84 7.09 -20.27
CA THR A 167 -16.25 7.18 -19.88
C THR A 167 -16.73 5.87 -19.27
N SER A 168 -16.47 4.72 -19.90
CA SER A 168 -16.86 3.41 -19.36
C SER A 168 -16.25 3.14 -17.99
N ASN A 169 -14.95 3.41 -17.81
CA ASN A 169 -14.27 3.22 -16.53
C ASN A 169 -14.84 4.12 -15.42
N ILE A 170 -15.23 5.35 -15.76
CA ILE A 170 -15.85 6.29 -14.82
C ILE A 170 -17.24 5.82 -14.41
N ILE A 171 -18.05 5.38 -15.38
CA ILE A 171 -19.38 4.82 -15.10
C ILE A 171 -19.26 3.61 -14.18
N GLU A 172 -18.38 2.66 -14.49
CA GLU A 172 -18.16 1.47 -13.66
C GLU A 172 -17.72 1.84 -12.24
N TYR A 173 -16.80 2.80 -12.10
CA TYR A 173 -16.36 3.28 -10.79
C TYR A 173 -17.51 3.90 -10.00
N LEU A 174 -18.31 4.79 -10.60
CA LEU A 174 -19.41 5.48 -9.92
C LEU A 174 -20.56 4.55 -9.55
N VAL A 175 -20.87 3.57 -10.39
CA VAL A 175 -21.86 2.52 -10.06
C VAL A 175 -21.45 1.77 -8.79
N SER A 176 -20.15 1.48 -8.64
CA SER A 176 -19.63 0.80 -7.44
C SER A 176 -19.48 1.71 -6.21
N ARG A 177 -19.47 3.04 -6.39
CA ARG A 177 -19.15 4.06 -5.36
C ARG A 177 -19.93 5.36 -5.58
N PRO A 178 -21.27 5.32 -5.48
CA PRO A 178 -22.11 6.49 -5.75
C PRO A 178 -21.81 7.67 -4.81
N GLU A 179 -21.33 7.40 -3.59
CA GLU A 179 -20.94 8.41 -2.61
C GLU A 179 -19.75 9.27 -3.06
N LYS A 180 -19.01 8.85 -4.10
CA LYS A 180 -17.86 9.56 -4.66
C LYS A 180 -18.19 10.46 -5.86
N ALA A 181 -19.47 10.57 -6.24
CA ALA A 181 -19.87 11.37 -7.39
C ALA A 181 -19.44 12.85 -7.30
N ALA A 182 -19.56 13.47 -6.12
CA ALA A 182 -19.17 14.87 -5.94
C ALA A 182 -17.65 15.08 -6.03
N ASP A 183 -16.88 14.27 -5.32
CA ASP A 183 -15.41 14.28 -5.37
C ASP A 183 -14.90 14.05 -6.79
N MET A 184 -15.53 13.11 -7.51
CA MET A 184 -15.18 12.79 -8.88
C MET A 184 -15.50 13.95 -9.82
N ALA A 185 -16.69 14.53 -9.75
CA ALA A 185 -17.08 15.66 -10.58
C ALA A 185 -16.11 16.84 -10.41
N TYR A 186 -15.75 17.17 -9.15
CA TYR A 186 -14.74 18.19 -8.86
C TYR A 186 -13.38 17.84 -9.46
N THR A 187 -12.92 16.60 -9.29
CA THR A 187 -11.61 16.17 -9.79
C THR A 187 -11.55 16.22 -11.31
N LEU A 188 -12.59 15.78 -12.00
CA LEU A 188 -12.66 15.81 -13.46
C LEU A 188 -12.76 17.25 -13.98
N ALA A 189 -13.46 18.15 -13.29
CA ALA A 189 -13.57 19.54 -13.69
C ALA A 189 -12.30 20.35 -13.43
N ALA A 190 -11.69 20.21 -12.25
CA ALA A 190 -10.65 21.12 -11.76
C ALA A 190 -9.23 20.52 -11.72
N ARG A 191 -9.08 19.20 -11.83
CA ARG A 191 -7.80 18.48 -11.64
C ARG A 191 -7.43 17.60 -12.85
N ARG A 192 -7.99 17.89 -14.02
CA ARG A 192 -7.66 17.25 -15.28
C ARG A 192 -7.42 18.33 -16.33
N GLU A 193 -6.52 18.02 -17.26
CA GLU A 193 -6.41 18.78 -18.51
C GLU A 193 -7.64 18.49 -19.37
N HIS A 194 -8.20 19.54 -19.96
CA HIS A 194 -9.33 19.46 -20.87
C HIS A 194 -8.80 19.39 -22.28
N LEU A 195 -8.93 18.19 -22.86
CA LEU A 195 -8.39 17.84 -24.17
C LEU A 195 -9.48 17.99 -25.24
N THR A 196 -9.04 18.17 -26.49
CA THR A 196 -9.89 18.26 -27.67
C THR A 196 -10.03 16.92 -28.38
#